data_AF-A0A183T191-F1
#
_entry.id   AF-A0A183T191-F1
#
_cell.length_a   1.000
_cell.length_b   1.000
_cell.length_c   1.000
_cell.angle_alpha   90.00
_cell.angle_beta   90.00
_cell.angle_gamma   90.00
#
_symmetry.space_group_name_H-M   'P 1'
#
loop_
_entity.id
_entity.type
_entity.pdbx_description
1 polymer ?
#
loop_
_entity_poly.entity_id
_entity_poly.type
_entity_poly.pdbx_seq_one_letter_code
_entity_poly.pdbx_strand_id
1 'polypeptide(L)'
;LLHLVQDVNWNEEASCFEGICRLTADFYARRTEDPQNRDVKNDLEDADASYASEEELLVTEDEKENATSPPASDRRRLKLPWQWTVEHVLLPAFRTVLLPARSLCFHEGSAPSPALLKLTSLNDLYKVFERC
;
A
#
# COMPACT_ATOMS: atom_id res chain seq x y z
N LEU A 1 7.25 5.02 -18.70
CA LEU A 1 8.03 4.68 -19.93
C LEU A 1 8.79 5.87 -20.49
N LEU A 2 8.19 7.06 -20.61
CA LEU A 2 8.88 8.27 -21.10
C LEU A 2 10.15 8.61 -20.29
N HIS A 3 10.03 8.61 -18.95
CA HIS A 3 11.17 8.85 -18.05
C HIS A 3 12.33 7.87 -18.23
N LEU A 4 12.06 6.61 -18.63
CA LEU A 4 13.13 5.63 -18.86
C LEU A 4 14.00 6.01 -20.06
N VAL A 5 13.40 6.58 -21.10
CA VAL A 5 14.12 6.98 -22.30
C VAL A 5 14.82 8.33 -22.11
N GLN A 6 14.19 9.25 -21.38
CA GLN A 6 14.65 10.64 -21.27
C GLN A 6 15.61 10.89 -20.11
N ASP A 7 15.41 10.23 -18.96
CA ASP A 7 16.13 10.57 -17.72
C ASP A 7 17.32 9.65 -17.44
N VAL A 8 17.44 8.52 -18.16
CA VAL A 8 18.54 7.56 -17.98
C VAL A 8 19.73 7.97 -18.83
N ASN A 9 20.91 8.04 -18.20
CA ASN A 9 22.17 8.21 -18.89
C ASN A 9 22.64 6.87 -19.48
N TRP A 10 22.47 6.67 -20.78
CA TRP A 10 22.86 5.44 -21.49
C TRP A 10 24.34 5.32 -21.81
N ASN A 11 25.15 6.36 -21.55
CA ASN A 11 26.56 6.40 -21.92
C ASN A 11 27.50 5.90 -20.83
N GLU A 12 27.05 5.85 -19.58
CA GLU A 12 27.86 5.44 -18.42
C GLU A 12 27.17 4.30 -17.67
N GLU A 13 27.87 3.17 -17.53
CA GLU A 13 27.30 1.92 -17.01
C GLU A 13 26.68 2.08 -15.61
N ALA A 14 27.43 2.65 -14.66
CA ALA A 14 26.96 2.80 -13.28
C ALA A 14 25.72 3.70 -13.18
N SER A 15 25.78 4.88 -13.79
CA SER A 15 24.68 5.85 -13.84
C SER A 15 23.46 5.31 -14.59
N CYS A 16 23.67 4.48 -15.62
CA CYS A 16 22.61 3.81 -16.38
C CYS A 16 21.83 2.84 -15.47
N PHE A 17 22.53 1.92 -14.80
CA PHE A 17 21.90 0.95 -13.91
C PHE A 17 21.18 1.62 -12.74
N GLU A 18 21.79 2.64 -12.13
CA GLU A 18 21.15 3.41 -11.06
C GLU A 18 19.84 4.06 -11.54
N GLY A 19 19.85 4.70 -12.71
CA GLY A 19 18.67 5.33 -13.30
C GLY A 19 17.55 4.34 -13.56
N ILE A 20 17.86 3.18 -14.16
CA ILE A 20 16.87 2.12 -14.43
C ILE A 20 16.30 1.57 -13.11
N CYS A 21 17.15 1.24 -12.14
CA CYS A 21 16.72 0.74 -10.83
C CYS A 21 15.83 1.74 -10.10
N ARG A 22 16.16 3.03 -10.15
CA ARG A 22 15.37 4.08 -9.51
C ARG A 22 14.00 4.26 -10.17
N LEU A 23 13.93 4.27 -11.50
CA LEU A 23 12.66 4.44 -12.23
C LEU A 23 11.76 3.20 -12.10
N THR A 24 12.35 2.01 -12.11
CA THR A 24 11.60 0.77 -11.85
C THR A 24 11.09 0.76 -10.41
N ALA A 25 11.89 1.15 -9.43
CA ALA A 25 11.45 1.28 -8.04
C ALA A 25 10.28 2.28 -7.90
N ASP A 26 10.34 3.45 -8.55
CA ASP A 26 9.25 4.44 -8.53
C ASP A 26 7.98 3.94 -9.22
N PHE A 27 8.11 3.18 -10.31
CA PHE A 27 6.97 2.58 -11.01
C PHE A 27 6.25 1.52 -10.16
N TYR A 28 6.99 0.68 -9.44
CA TYR A 28 6.42 -0.35 -8.56
C TYR A 28 6.00 0.19 -7.18
N ALA A 29 6.51 1.35 -6.77
CA ALA A 29 6.11 1.99 -5.54
C ALA A 29 4.64 2.42 -5.61
N ARG A 30 3.81 1.88 -4.71
CA ARG A 30 2.41 2.28 -4.61
C ARG A 30 2.33 3.71 -4.07
N ARG A 31 1.84 4.64 -4.88
CA ARG A 31 1.42 5.96 -4.42
C ARG A 31 0.03 5.81 -3.81
N THR A 32 -0.05 5.82 -2.48
CA THR A 32 -1.34 5.96 -1.81
C THR A 32 -1.80 7.39 -2.05
N GLU A 33 -2.97 7.56 -2.66
CA GLU A 33 -3.59 8.88 -2.68
C GLU A 33 -3.97 9.26 -1.25
N ASP A 34 -3.70 10.51 -0.87
CA ASP A 34 -4.03 11.01 0.46
C ASP A 34 -5.56 11.02 0.62
N PRO A 35 -6.11 10.37 1.66
CA PRO A 35 -7.54 10.45 1.96
C PRO A 35 -8.05 11.89 2.13
N GLN A 36 -7.18 12.87 2.42
CA GLN A 36 -7.57 14.29 2.52
C GLN A 36 -8.05 14.91 1.21
N ASN A 37 -7.89 14.24 0.06
CA ASN A 37 -8.47 14.68 -1.21
C ASN A 37 -9.85 14.08 -1.52
N ARG A 38 -10.41 13.24 -0.62
CA ARG A 38 -11.72 12.59 -0.84
C ARG A 38 -12.90 13.49 -0.49
N ASP A 39 -12.71 14.53 0.32
CA ASP A 39 -13.79 15.47 0.67
C ASP A 39 -14.06 16.54 -0.42
N VAL A 40 -13.31 16.55 -1.53
CA VAL A 40 -13.46 17.55 -2.61
C VAL A 40 -13.86 16.94 -3.97
N LYS A 41 -14.05 15.62 -4.05
CA LYS A 41 -14.42 14.93 -5.31
C LYS A 41 -15.60 13.97 -5.17
N ASN A 42 -16.58 14.34 -4.36
CA ASN A 42 -17.95 13.85 -4.56
C ASN A 42 -18.72 14.96 -5.28
N ASP A 43 -18.48 15.08 -6.59
CA ASP A 43 -19.43 15.52 -7.60
C ASP A 43 -18.67 15.56 -8.94
N LEU A 44 -19.20 14.82 -9.91
CA LEU A 44 -18.74 14.60 -11.29
C LEU A 44 -17.89 13.34 -11.56
N GLU A 45 -18.65 12.34 -12.01
CA GLU A 45 -18.42 11.48 -13.18
C GLU A 45 -17.78 10.10 -12.92
N ASP A 46 -18.69 9.16 -12.62
CA ASP A 46 -18.73 7.83 -13.22
C ASP A 46 -18.24 7.85 -14.68
N ALA A 47 -17.09 7.23 -14.94
CA ALA A 47 -16.88 6.35 -16.08
C ALA A 47 -15.49 5.72 -16.03
N ASP A 48 -15.50 4.40 -16.21
CA ASP A 48 -14.42 3.58 -16.75
C ASP A 48 -13.40 2.96 -15.76
N ALA A 49 -13.86 1.89 -15.11
CA ALA A 49 -13.02 0.74 -14.82
C ALA A 49 -13.80 -0.55 -15.16
N SER A 50 -13.99 -0.78 -16.46
CA SER A 50 -14.55 -2.01 -17.02
C SER A 50 -13.58 -2.59 -18.05
N TYR A 51 -12.78 -3.58 -17.65
CA TYR A 51 -12.39 -4.77 -18.45
C TYR A 51 -11.46 -5.66 -17.59
N ALA A 52 -11.98 -6.61 -16.82
CA ALA A 52 -12.42 -7.97 -17.20
C ALA A 52 -11.33 -9.02 -16.90
N SER A 53 -11.65 -9.91 -15.96
CA SER A 53 -11.72 -11.35 -16.24
C SER A 53 -12.42 -12.02 -15.05
N GLU A 54 -13.72 -12.24 -15.23
CA GLU A 54 -14.54 -13.17 -14.48
C GLU A 54 -14.01 -14.59 -14.72
N GLU A 55 -13.70 -15.32 -13.66
CA GLU A 55 -13.70 -16.79 -13.69
C GLU A 55 -14.44 -17.28 -12.43
N GLU A 56 -15.71 -17.57 -12.68
CA GLU A 56 -16.61 -18.54 -12.05
C GLU A 56 -16.73 -18.61 -10.51
N LEU A 57 -17.82 -17.99 -10.03
CA LEU A 57 -18.58 -18.48 -8.89
C LEU A 57 -19.73 -19.36 -9.41
N LEU A 58 -19.61 -20.68 -9.29
CA LEU A 58 -20.76 -21.58 -9.41
C LEU A 58 -21.28 -21.90 -8.01
N VAL A 59 -22.33 -21.18 -7.59
CA VAL A 59 -23.25 -21.66 -6.55
C VAL A 59 -24.61 -21.72 -7.19
N THR A 60 -25.03 -22.95 -7.46
CA THR A 60 -26.38 -23.29 -7.94
C THR A 60 -27.42 -22.74 -6.98
N GLU A 61 -28.34 -21.96 -7.53
CA GLU A 61 -29.58 -21.53 -6.90
C GLU A 61 -30.43 -22.76 -6.58
N ASP A 62 -30.61 -23.06 -5.30
CA ASP A 62 -31.80 -23.75 -4.84
C ASP A 62 -32.31 -23.02 -3.60
N GLU A 63 -33.58 -22.64 -3.70
CA GLU A 63 -34.29 -21.74 -2.82
C GLU A 63 -34.44 -22.31 -1.39
N LYS A 64 -34.65 -21.38 -0.45
CA LYS A 64 -35.70 -21.42 0.60
C LYS A 64 -35.19 -21.18 2.03
N GLU A 65 -35.51 -19.99 2.51
CA GLU A 65 -35.98 -19.69 3.86
C GLU A 65 -35.06 -20.12 5.03
N ASN A 66 -34.15 -19.23 5.46
CA ASN A 66 -34.16 -18.80 6.85
C ASN A 66 -33.37 -17.50 7.04
N ALA A 67 -34.05 -16.48 7.57
CA ALA A 67 -33.43 -15.26 8.05
C ALA A 67 -32.54 -15.59 9.25
N THR A 68 -31.23 -15.63 9.05
CA THR A 68 -30.27 -15.31 10.10
C THR A 68 -29.18 -14.51 9.43
N SER A 69 -29.31 -13.18 9.50
CA SER A 69 -28.19 -12.29 9.20
C SER A 69 -26.98 -12.75 10.02
N PRO A 70 -25.81 -12.97 9.41
CA PRO A 70 -24.61 -13.27 10.17
C PRO A 70 -24.39 -12.14 11.19
N PRO A 71 -24.00 -12.47 12.44
CA PRO A 71 -23.87 -11.49 13.50
C PRO A 71 -22.91 -10.37 13.08
N ALA A 72 -23.23 -9.13 13.48
CA ALA A 72 -22.52 -7.90 13.13
C ALA A 72 -21.00 -7.89 13.41
N SER A 73 -20.49 -8.91 14.12
CA SER A 73 -19.08 -9.18 14.38
C SER A 73 -18.29 -9.67 13.15
N ASP A 74 -18.95 -10.26 12.14
CA ASP A 74 -18.27 -10.78 10.94
C ASP A 74 -18.29 -9.80 9.75
N ARG A 75 -18.65 -8.55 10.00
CA ARG A 75 -18.26 -7.38 9.20
C ARG A 75 -16.75 -7.08 9.37
N ARG A 76 -15.93 -8.09 9.67
CA ARG A 76 -14.47 -7.98 9.82
C ARG A 76 -13.91 -7.45 8.52
N ARG A 77 -13.68 -6.14 8.50
CA ARG A 77 -12.88 -5.38 7.54
C ARG A 77 -12.93 -6.00 6.14
N LEU A 78 -13.79 -5.47 5.27
CA LEU A 78 -13.54 -5.59 3.83
C LEU A 78 -12.12 -5.02 3.59
N LYS A 79 -11.10 -5.88 3.69
CA LYS A 79 -9.70 -5.51 3.55
C LYS A 79 -9.59 -5.08 2.11
N LEU A 80 -9.31 -3.79 1.89
CA LEU A 80 -9.04 -3.31 0.55
C LEU A 80 -7.94 -4.22 -0.04
N PRO A 81 -8.01 -4.59 -1.32
CA PRO A 81 -7.10 -5.59 -1.90
C PRO A 81 -5.62 -5.24 -1.67
N TRP A 82 -5.30 -3.95 -1.61
CA TRP A 82 -3.95 -3.46 -1.32
C TRP A 82 -3.47 -3.75 0.11
N GLN A 83 -4.37 -3.78 1.10
CA GLN A 83 -4.00 -4.06 2.49
C GLN A 83 -3.45 -5.48 2.60
N TRP A 84 -4.07 -6.43 1.90
CA TRP A 84 -3.58 -7.80 1.84
C TRP A 84 -2.20 -7.87 1.19
N THR A 85 -2.00 -7.19 0.06
CA THR A 85 -0.68 -7.13 -0.60
C THR A 85 0.39 -6.54 0.31
N VAL A 86 0.09 -5.45 1.02
CA VAL A 86 1.05 -4.84 1.97
C VAL A 86 1.38 -5.83 3.09
N GLU A 87 0.35 -6.44 3.70
CA GLU A 87 0.49 -7.30 4.87
C GLU A 87 1.21 -8.61 4.57
N HIS A 88 0.95 -9.22 3.41
CA HIS A 88 1.36 -10.60 3.11
C HIS A 88 2.36 -10.73 1.97
N VAL A 89 2.62 -9.66 1.20
CA VAL A 89 3.65 -9.66 0.14
C VAL A 89 4.77 -8.69 0.49
N LEU A 90 4.45 -7.41 0.71
CA LEU A 90 5.49 -6.38 0.90
C LEU A 90 6.19 -6.49 2.27
N LEU A 91 5.44 -6.63 3.37
CA LEU A 91 6.04 -6.72 4.70
C LEU A 91 6.94 -7.96 4.88
N PRO A 92 6.58 -9.17 4.41
CA PRO A 92 7.50 -10.31 4.41
C PRO A 92 8.76 -10.07 3.56
N ALA A 93 8.63 -9.47 2.37
CA ALA A 93 9.76 -9.13 1.53
C ALA A 93 10.71 -8.11 2.20
N PHE A 94 10.16 -7.08 2.85
CA PHE A 94 10.96 -6.09 3.57
C PHE A 94 11.73 -6.69 4.75
N ARG A 95 11.18 -7.70 5.43
CA ARG A 95 11.90 -8.36 6.54
C ARG A 95 13.12 -9.15 6.10
N THR A 96 13.19 -9.57 4.85
CA THR A 96 14.20 -10.51 4.35
C THR A 96 15.17 -9.91 3.36
N VAL A 97 14.70 -8.96 2.52
CA VAL A 97 15.48 -8.42 1.40
C VAL A 97 15.87 -6.95 1.62
N LEU A 98 15.11 -6.19 2.41
CA LEU A 98 15.37 -4.76 2.55
C LEU A 98 16.55 -4.51 3.50
N LEU A 99 17.55 -3.79 3.00
CA LEU A 99 18.61 -3.19 3.82
C LEU A 99 18.27 -1.70 4.02
N PRO A 100 17.77 -1.28 5.19
CA PRO A 100 17.25 0.07 5.37
C PRO A 100 18.37 1.11 5.31
N ALA A 101 18.25 2.07 4.38
CA ALA A 101 19.14 3.22 4.30
C ALA A 101 18.93 4.18 5.48
N ARG A 102 19.98 4.93 5.86
CA ARG A 102 19.90 5.89 6.99
C ARG A 102 18.84 6.97 6.77
N SER A 103 18.68 7.42 5.53
CA SER A 103 17.67 8.40 5.13
C SER A 103 16.23 7.95 5.34
N LEU A 104 15.96 6.65 5.51
CA LEU A 104 14.62 6.15 5.84
C LEU A 104 14.24 6.45 7.30
N CYS A 105 15.22 6.45 8.21
CA CYS A 105 15.00 6.60 9.65
C CYS A 105 15.35 7.99 10.17
N PHE A 106 16.31 8.65 9.51
CA PHE A 106 16.89 9.91 9.99
C PHE A 106 16.73 10.98 8.91
N HIS A 107 16.40 12.19 9.34
CA HIS A 107 16.36 13.33 8.46
C HIS A 107 17.78 13.69 8.01
N GLU A 108 18.05 13.63 6.71
CA GLU A 108 19.35 13.93 6.14
C GLU A 108 19.22 15.08 5.12
N GLY A 109 19.88 16.21 5.41
CA GLY A 109 19.89 17.37 4.51
C GLY A 109 18.52 18.06 4.36
N SER A 110 18.17 18.41 3.12
CA SER A 110 16.94 19.13 2.73
C SER A 110 15.78 18.18 2.31
N ALA A 111 15.94 16.87 2.52
CA ALA A 111 14.96 15.87 2.09
C ALA A 111 13.65 15.96 2.90
N PRO A 112 12.51 15.49 2.35
CA PRO A 112 11.25 15.40 3.08
C PRO A 112 11.36 14.50 4.32
N SER A 113 10.34 14.58 5.19
CA SER A 113 10.24 13.82 6.44
C SER A 113 10.65 12.34 6.31
N PRO A 114 11.30 11.76 7.35
CA PRO A 114 11.74 10.37 7.31
C PRO A 114 10.55 9.42 7.12
N ALA A 115 10.77 8.34 6.37
CA ALA A 115 9.75 7.34 6.07
C ALA A 115 9.32 6.53 7.31
N LEU A 116 10.23 6.35 8.28
CA LEU A 116 9.97 5.60 9.50
C LEU A 116 9.98 6.53 10.72
N LEU A 117 8.80 6.70 11.32
CA LEU A 117 8.61 7.51 12.53
C LEU A 117 8.19 6.64 13.72
N LYS A 118 8.90 6.78 14.84
CA LYS A 118 8.49 6.15 16.11
C LYS A 118 7.33 6.96 16.70
N LEU A 119 6.13 6.40 16.64
CA LEU A 119 4.93 7.02 17.24
C LEU A 119 4.87 6.81 18.76
N THR A 120 5.23 5.62 19.23
CA THR A 120 5.10 5.25 20.65
C THR A 120 6.09 4.15 21.04
N SER A 121 6.14 3.85 22.34
CA SER A 121 6.90 2.77 22.96
C SER A 121 5.99 1.99 23.90
N LEU A 122 6.06 0.65 23.88
CA LEU A 122 5.30 -0.18 24.82
C LEU A 122 5.56 0.20 26.28
N ASN A 123 6.80 0.56 26.61
CA ASN A 123 7.16 1.00 27.97
C ASN A 123 6.36 2.23 28.41
N ASP A 124 6.10 3.18 27.51
CA ASP A 124 5.33 4.38 27.85
C ASP A 124 3.83 4.08 27.90
N LEU A 125 3.38 3.15 27.05
CA LEU A 125 2.00 2.68 27.05
C LEU A 125 1.65 1.94 28.35
N TYR A 126 2.53 1.05 28.82
CA TYR A 126 2.33 0.27 30.03
C TYR A 126 2.33 1.09 31.33
N LYS A 127 2.79 2.35 31.32
CA LYS A 127 2.66 3.26 32.47
C LYS A 127 1.25 3.79 32.68
N VAL A 128 0.44 3.82 31.61
CA VAL A 128 -0.91 4.41 31.63
C VAL A 128 -1.98 3.33 31.53
N PHE A 129 -1.70 2.26 30.79
CA PHE A 129 -2.64 1.15 30.58
C PHE A 129 -2.26 -0.05 31.46
N GLU A 130 -2.69 0.00 32.73
CA GLU A 130 -2.60 -1.12 33.66
C GLU A 130 -3.81 -2.06 33.54
N ARG A 131 -3.65 -3.31 33.98
CA ARG A 131 -4.76 -4.27 34.08
C ARG A 131 -5.66 -3.89 35.26
N CYS A 132 -6.97 -4.12 35.12
CA CYS A 132 -7.91 -4.01 36.23
C CYS A 132 -7.60 -5.02 37.34
#